data_AF-A0A7X4C1L9-F1
#
_entry.id   AF-A0A7X4C1L9-F1
#
_cell.length_a   1.000
_cell.length_b   1.000
_cell.length_c   1.000
_cell.angle_alpha   90.00
_cell.angle_beta   90.00
_cell.angle_gamma   90.00
#
_symmetry.space_group_name_H-M   'P 1'
#
loop_
_entity.id
_entity.type
_entity.pdbx_description
1 polymer ?
#
loop_
_entity_poly.entity_id
_entity_poly.type
_entity_poly.pdbx_seq_one_letter_code
_entity_poly.pdbx_strand_id
1 'polypeptide(L)'
;MFTGDTRLFGVDFRYTWAPTGNARDSELILQGEYFRRSEEGAYTHPEQKEECEDNPLPADLHDCEEIHLEDDIKHFSGDSSGWYAQAVYKFLPQWRVGARYSRLTPPSDAELDNDLSTVSAMLDWTNSEFGRVRFQYNRESFGETRDNQFILQYVMSLGAHAAHSF
;
A
#
# COMPACT_ATOMS: atom_id res chain seq x y z
N MET A 1 -3.80 14.64 14.49
CA MET A 1 -5.00 14.47 13.64
C MET A 1 -4.96 15.50 12.53
N PHE A 2 -5.30 15.15 11.28
CA PHE A 2 -5.39 16.14 10.19
C PHE A 2 -6.77 16.82 10.22
N THR A 3 -6.78 18.14 10.05
CA THR A 3 -8.01 18.94 9.90
C THR A 3 -7.86 19.85 8.67
N GLY A 4 -8.72 19.68 7.67
CA GLY A 4 -8.65 20.45 6.42
C GLY A 4 -9.45 19.82 5.29
N ASP A 5 -9.19 20.28 4.07
CA ASP A 5 -9.79 19.79 2.84
C ASP A 5 -8.86 18.78 2.14
N THR A 6 -9.46 17.72 1.60
CA THR A 6 -8.75 16.72 0.80
C THR A 6 -9.50 16.48 -0.50
N ARG A 7 -8.80 16.60 -1.63
CA ARG A 7 -9.32 16.27 -2.97
C ARG A 7 -8.53 15.09 -3.54
N LEU A 8 -9.23 14.07 -4.02
CA LEU A 8 -8.62 12.88 -4.64
C LEU A 8 -9.17 12.71 -6.05
N PHE A 9 -8.26 12.60 -7.02
CA PHE A 9 -8.56 12.20 -8.39
C PHE A 9 -7.91 10.85 -8.68
N GLY A 10 -8.62 9.95 -9.37
CA GLY A 10 -8.13 8.62 -9.70
C GLY A 10 -8.64 8.13 -11.04
N VAL A 11 -7.83 7.32 -11.72
CA VAL A 11 -8.16 6.63 -12.97
C VAL A 11 -7.70 5.18 -12.86
N ASP A 12 -8.57 4.25 -13.21
CA ASP A 12 -8.31 2.81 -13.26
C ASP A 12 -8.46 2.29 -14.69
N PHE A 13 -7.62 1.32 -15.04
CA PHE A 13 -7.66 0.61 -16.30
C PHE A 13 -7.51 -0.89 -16.09
N ARG A 14 -8.38 -1.66 -16.73
CA ARG A 14 -8.27 -3.12 -16.80
C ARG A 14 -8.55 -3.64 -18.20
N TYR A 15 -7.65 -4.49 -18.68
CA TYR A 15 -7.75 -5.17 -19.96
C TYR A 15 -7.50 -6.66 -19.80
N THR A 16 -8.40 -7.47 -20.33
CA THR A 16 -8.28 -8.93 -20.35
C THR A 16 -8.23 -9.39 -21.79
N TRP A 17 -7.19 -10.17 -22.11
CA TRP A 17 -7.00 -10.79 -23.40
C TRP A 17 -6.90 -12.31 -23.25
N ALA A 18 -7.66 -13.07 -24.03
CA ALA A 18 -7.60 -14.53 -24.06
C ALA A 18 -6.97 -14.98 -25.39
N PRO A 19 -5.68 -15.37 -25.41
CA PRO A 19 -4.97 -15.71 -26.65
C PRO A 19 -5.58 -16.89 -27.39
N THR A 20 -6.17 -17.84 -26.65
CA THR A 20 -6.81 -19.05 -27.19
C THR A 20 -8.29 -18.85 -27.53
N GLY A 21 -8.83 -17.64 -27.31
CA GLY A 21 -10.28 -17.38 -27.35
C GLY A 21 -11.06 -17.92 -26.13
N ASN A 22 -10.41 -18.68 -25.25
CA ASN A 22 -11.01 -19.22 -24.03
C ASN A 22 -10.20 -18.82 -22.78
N ALA A 23 -10.72 -17.85 -22.02
CA ALA A 23 -10.10 -17.36 -20.78
C ALA A 23 -9.96 -18.46 -19.70
N ARG A 24 -10.70 -19.56 -19.79
CA ARG A 24 -10.50 -20.71 -18.88
C ARG A 24 -9.14 -21.37 -19.09
N ASP A 25 -8.63 -21.39 -20.31
CA ASP A 25 -7.39 -22.09 -20.65
C ASP A 25 -6.19 -21.17 -20.56
N SER A 26 -6.32 -19.96 -21.13
CA SER A 26 -5.28 -18.94 -21.08
C SER A 26 -5.87 -17.53 -21.14
N GLU A 27 -5.34 -16.66 -20.29
CA GLU A 27 -5.70 -15.25 -20.21
C GLU A 27 -4.49 -14.41 -19.79
N LEU A 28 -4.35 -13.23 -20.38
CA LEU A 28 -3.47 -12.16 -19.92
C LEU A 28 -4.36 -11.03 -19.40
N ILE A 29 -4.16 -10.64 -18.16
CA ILE A 29 -4.83 -9.50 -17.53
C ILE A 29 -3.79 -8.41 -17.32
N LEU A 30 -4.02 -7.24 -17.89
CA LEU A 30 -3.28 -6.02 -17.64
C LEU A 30 -4.16 -5.08 -16.82
N GLN A 31 -3.61 -4.55 -15.74
CA GLN A 31 -4.29 -3.62 -14.85
C GLN A 31 -3.36 -2.48 -14.48
N GLY A 32 -3.92 -1.30 -14.25
CA GLY A 32 -3.17 -0.21 -13.69
C GLY A 32 -4.09 0.88 -13.17
N GLU A 33 -3.59 1.62 -12.19
CA GLU A 33 -4.30 2.72 -11.57
C GLU A 33 -3.32 3.87 -11.37
N TYR A 34 -3.83 5.09 -11.50
CA TYR A 34 -3.13 6.31 -11.15
C TYR A 34 -4.05 7.16 -10.27
N PHE A 35 -3.50 7.77 -9.23
CA PHE A 35 -4.20 8.73 -8.41
C PHE A 35 -3.33 9.93 -8.05
N ARG A 36 -3.99 11.05 -7.80
CA ARG A 36 -3.39 12.27 -7.26
C ARG A 36 -4.27 12.81 -6.15
N ARG A 37 -3.65 13.13 -5.01
CA ARG A 37 -4.31 13.68 -3.84
C ARG A 37 -3.73 15.05 -3.52
N SER A 38 -4.61 16.02 -3.27
CA SER A 38 -4.26 17.37 -2.84
C SER A 38 -4.86 17.59 -1.45
N GLU A 39 -4.04 17.99 -0.49
CA GLU A 39 -4.41 18.20 0.91
C GLU A 39 -4.03 19.62 1.32
N GLU A 40 -5.01 20.36 1.84
CA GLU A 40 -4.85 21.72 2.36
C GLU A 40 -5.45 21.75 3.78
N GLY A 41 -4.63 21.95 4.82
CA GLY A 41 -5.11 21.88 6.20
C GLY A 41 -4.02 22.02 7.25
N ALA A 42 -4.25 21.47 8.44
CA ALA A 42 -3.26 21.42 9.50
C ALA A 42 -3.22 20.08 10.22
N TYR A 43 -2.03 19.69 10.68
CA TYR A 43 -1.87 18.56 11.58
C TYR A 43 -1.79 19.07 13.02
N THR A 44 -2.69 18.58 13.87
CA THR A 44 -2.58 18.76 15.32
C THR A 44 -1.87 17.56 15.92
N HIS A 45 -0.72 17.76 16.56
CA HIS A 45 -0.11 16.72 17.37
C HIS A 45 -0.81 16.69 18.73
N PRO A 46 -1.34 15.53 19.18
CA PRO A 46 -1.85 15.43 20.54
C PRO A 46 -0.67 15.70 21.49
N GLU A 47 -0.88 16.62 22.44
CA GLU A 47 0.10 17.07 23.43
C GLU A 47 0.98 15.91 23.93
N GLN A 48 2.28 15.97 23.64
CA GLN A 48 3.25 15.24 24.46
C GLN A 48 3.49 16.09 25.69
N LYS A 49 2.69 15.88 26.74
CA LYS A 49 3.11 16.31 28.08
C LYS A 49 4.27 15.42 28.48
N GLU A 50 5.49 15.94 28.42
CA GLU A 50 6.57 15.33 29.19
C GLU A 50 6.20 15.50 30.66
N GLU A 51 5.66 14.44 31.25
CA GLU A 51 5.51 14.33 32.68
C GLU A 51 6.94 14.32 33.25
N CYS A 52 7.33 15.42 33.88
CA CYS A 52 8.59 15.52 34.62
C CYS A 52 8.48 14.57 35.82
N GLU A 53 8.71 13.28 35.59
CA GLU A 53 8.71 12.26 36.63
C GLU A 53 9.89 12.55 37.55
N ASP A 54 9.58 12.99 38.78
CA ASP A 54 10.45 13.24 39.94
C ASP A 54 11.88 12.70 39.80
N ASN A 55 12.73 13.43 39.06
CA ASN A 55 14.14 13.11 38.96
C ASN A 55 14.83 13.73 40.19
N PRO A 56 15.52 12.95 41.06
CA PRO A 56 16.10 13.45 42.31
C PRO A 56 17.35 14.31 42.10
N LEU A 57 17.46 15.01 40.97
CA LEU A 57 18.52 15.95 40.69
C LEU A 57 18.33 17.23 41.53
N PRO A 58 19.44 17.86 41.95
CA PRO A 58 19.38 19.08 42.74
C PRO A 58 18.72 20.21 41.92
N ALA A 59 17.96 21.07 42.60
CA ALA A 59 17.04 22.05 42.01
C ALA A 59 17.70 23.09 41.08
N ASP A 60 19.01 23.17 41.07
CA ASP A 60 19.85 24.02 40.22
C ASP A 60 20.23 23.37 38.87
N LEU A 61 19.86 22.11 38.64
CA LEU A 61 20.07 21.35 37.39
C LEU A 61 18.76 20.89 36.73
N HIS A 62 17.61 21.39 37.20
CA HIS A 62 16.30 21.10 36.63
C HIS A 62 16.03 22.05 35.44
N ASP A 63 16.67 21.78 34.29
CA ASP A 63 16.36 22.48 33.04
C ASP A 63 15.28 21.69 32.30
N CYS A 64 14.05 21.80 32.80
CA CYS A 64 12.87 21.40 32.02
C CYS A 64 12.54 22.59 31.12
N GLU A 65 13.01 22.55 29.88
CA GLU A 65 12.63 23.54 28.88
C GLU A 65 11.11 23.43 28.69
N GLU A 66 10.34 24.41 29.17
CA GLU A 66 8.90 24.50 28.92
C GLU A 66 8.71 24.63 27.40
N ILE A 67 8.37 23.53 26.74
CA ILE A 67 7.91 23.57 25.35
C ILE A 67 6.59 24.34 25.38
N HIS A 68 6.58 25.59 24.88
CA HIS A 68 5.35 26.34 24.64
C HIS A 68 4.52 25.62 23.58
N LEU A 69 3.62 24.76 24.04
CA LEU A 69 2.77 23.86 23.26
C LEU A 69 1.58 24.55 22.56
N GLU A 70 1.51 25.89 22.54
CA GLU A 70 0.36 26.60 21.95
C GLU A 70 0.40 26.71 20.42
N ASP A 71 1.53 26.43 19.75
CA ASP A 71 1.74 26.82 18.35
C ASP A 71 2.19 25.71 17.37
N ASP A 72 2.08 24.41 17.66
CA ASP A 72 2.44 23.37 16.66
C ASP A 72 1.27 22.98 15.74
N ILE A 73 0.47 23.97 15.30
CA ILE A 73 -0.46 23.81 14.17
C ILE A 73 0.37 23.95 12.89
N LYS A 74 0.98 22.85 12.46
CA LYS A 74 1.67 22.82 11.16
C LYS A 74 0.63 22.88 10.05
N HIS A 75 0.54 24.05 9.41
CA HIS A 75 -0.19 24.21 8.16
C HIS A 75 0.49 23.37 7.09
N PHE A 76 -0.31 22.63 6.34
CA PHE A 76 0.11 21.65 5.36
C PHE A 76 -0.66 21.87 4.06
N SER A 77 0.08 22.05 2.97
CA SER A 77 -0.45 22.17 1.62
C SER A 77 0.37 21.29 0.69
N GLY A 78 -0.07 20.06 0.45
CA GLY A 78 0.73 19.07 -0.27
C GLY A 78 -0.04 18.34 -1.36
N ASP A 79 0.62 18.19 -2.52
CA ASP A 79 0.16 17.27 -3.56
C ASP A 79 0.96 15.97 -3.50
N SER A 80 0.28 14.83 -3.38
CA SER A 80 0.87 13.49 -3.52
C SER A 80 0.28 12.76 -4.71
N SER A 81 1.03 11.80 -5.27
CA SER A 81 0.54 10.99 -6.38
C SER A 81 1.09 9.57 -6.33
N GLY A 82 0.37 8.63 -6.90
CA GLY A 82 0.79 7.25 -6.95
C GLY A 82 0.20 6.51 -8.12
N TRP A 83 0.87 5.44 -8.53
CA TRP A 83 0.37 4.55 -9.56
C TRP A 83 0.88 3.13 -9.39
N TYR A 84 0.17 2.19 -10.02
CA TYR A 84 0.67 0.85 -10.22
C TYR A 84 0.33 0.33 -11.62
N ALA A 85 1.15 -0.61 -12.09
CA ALA A 85 0.87 -1.42 -13.26
C ALA A 85 1.10 -2.89 -12.90
N GLN A 86 0.20 -3.75 -13.36
CA GLN A 86 0.22 -5.18 -13.08
C GLN A 86 -0.10 -5.99 -14.33
N ALA A 87 0.67 -7.04 -14.55
CA ALA A 87 0.38 -8.08 -15.53
C ALA A 87 0.19 -9.41 -14.81
N VAL A 88 -0.87 -10.14 -15.18
CA VAL A 88 -1.14 -11.50 -14.71
C VAL A 88 -1.38 -12.38 -15.91
N TYR A 89 -0.56 -13.42 -16.06
CA TYR A 89 -0.66 -14.37 -17.14
C TYR A 89 -1.04 -15.75 -16.62
N LYS A 90 -2.14 -16.27 -17.16
CA LYS A 90 -2.59 -17.65 -17.01
C LYS A 90 -2.12 -18.44 -18.22
N PHE A 91 -1.12 -19.29 -18.01
CA PHE A 91 -0.54 -20.13 -19.06
C PHE A 91 -1.09 -21.56 -19.03
N LEU A 92 -1.72 -21.96 -17.92
CA LEU A 92 -2.44 -23.23 -17.77
C LEU A 92 -3.69 -23.00 -16.92
N PRO A 93 -4.75 -23.84 -17.05
CA PRO A 93 -5.97 -23.72 -16.27
C PRO A 93 -5.76 -23.54 -14.75
N GLN A 94 -4.70 -24.14 -14.21
CA GLN A 94 -4.36 -24.17 -12.79
C GLN A 94 -3.30 -23.13 -12.37
N TRP A 95 -2.56 -22.54 -13.30
CA TRP A 95 -1.37 -21.74 -12.98
C TRP A 95 -1.48 -20.31 -13.49
N ARG A 96 -1.14 -19.35 -12.63
CA ARG A 96 -0.96 -17.95 -13.00
C ARG A 96 0.34 -17.41 -12.42
N VAL A 97 1.04 -16.63 -13.22
CA VAL A 97 2.15 -15.80 -12.78
C VAL A 97 1.76 -14.35 -12.94
N GLY A 98 2.30 -13.48 -12.10
CA GLY A 98 2.10 -12.06 -12.26
C GLY A 98 3.25 -11.24 -11.74
N ALA A 99 3.32 -10.01 -12.22
CA ALA A 99 4.24 -9.01 -11.73
C ALA A 99 3.49 -7.70 -11.58
N ARG A 100 3.84 -6.94 -10.53
CA ARG A 100 3.32 -5.60 -10.28
C ARG A 100 4.48 -4.67 -9.97
N TYR A 101 4.41 -3.46 -10.49
CA TYR A 101 5.26 -2.35 -10.08
C TYR A 101 4.37 -1.20 -9.60
N SER A 102 4.75 -0.56 -8.52
CA SER A 102 4.09 0.63 -8.01
C SER A 102 5.09 1.69 -7.59
N ARG A 103 4.67 2.95 -7.69
CA ARG A 103 5.40 4.11 -7.20
C ARG A 103 4.44 5.05 -6.48
N LEU A 104 4.89 5.60 -5.36
CA LEU A 104 4.19 6.61 -4.58
C LEU A 104 5.16 7.76 -4.36
N THR A 105 4.75 8.95 -4.79
CA THR A 105 5.46 10.20 -4.55
C THR A 105 4.82 10.89 -3.35
N PRO A 106 5.62 11.22 -2.32
CA PRO A 106 5.11 11.88 -1.13
C PRO A 106 4.58 13.29 -1.44
N PRO A 107 3.85 13.90 -0.50
CA PRO A 107 3.41 15.29 -0.64
C PRO A 107 4.59 16.25 -0.86
N SER A 108 4.39 17.28 -1.70
CA SER A 108 5.42 18.28 -2.02
C SER A 108 5.99 19.04 -0.80
N ASP A 109 5.18 19.24 0.23
CA ASP A 109 5.54 19.90 1.49
C ASP A 109 5.99 18.90 2.57
N ALA A 110 6.13 17.61 2.23
CA ALA A 110 6.66 16.62 3.16
C ALA A 110 8.18 16.75 3.28
N GLU A 111 8.71 16.52 4.47
CA GLU A 111 10.16 16.43 4.74
C GLU A 111 10.82 15.18 4.10
N LEU A 112 10.03 14.35 3.42
CA LEU A 112 10.45 13.16 2.70
C LEU A 112 10.60 13.49 1.20
N ASP A 113 11.84 13.52 0.70
CA ASP A 113 12.14 13.75 -0.72
C ASP A 113 12.27 12.43 -1.54
N ASN A 114 12.02 11.29 -0.90
CA ASN A 114 12.22 9.98 -1.53
C ASN A 114 10.89 9.35 -1.95
N ASP A 115 10.79 9.01 -3.23
CA ASP A 115 9.69 8.18 -3.73
C ASP A 115 9.77 6.76 -3.14
N LEU A 116 8.60 6.22 -2.79
CA LEU A 116 8.44 4.83 -2.45
C LEU A 116 8.16 4.03 -3.73
N SER A 117 8.90 2.95 -3.96
CA SER A 117 8.61 2.05 -5.08
C SER A 117 8.64 0.58 -4.66
N THR A 118 7.75 -0.21 -5.26
CA THR A 118 7.59 -1.63 -4.93
C THR A 118 7.53 -2.46 -6.19
N VAL A 119 8.36 -3.50 -6.28
CA VAL A 119 8.25 -4.57 -7.27
C VAL A 119 7.69 -5.80 -6.59
N SER A 120 6.66 -6.41 -7.18
CA SER A 120 6.06 -7.64 -6.68
C SER A 120 6.01 -8.69 -7.77
N ALA A 121 6.31 -9.94 -7.41
CA ALA A 121 6.12 -11.11 -8.24
C ALA A 121 5.17 -12.08 -7.52
N MET A 122 4.25 -12.69 -8.27
CA MET A 122 3.28 -13.65 -7.75
C MET A 122 3.24 -14.93 -8.57
N LEU A 123 2.96 -16.04 -7.88
CA LEU A 123 2.66 -17.34 -8.45
C LEU A 123 1.44 -17.92 -7.75
N ASP A 124 0.38 -18.15 -8.53
CA ASP A 124 -0.85 -18.79 -8.07
C ASP A 124 -0.94 -20.19 -8.65
N TRP A 125 -1.18 -21.17 -7.78
CA TRP A 125 -1.56 -22.52 -8.14
C TRP A 125 -2.96 -22.85 -7.60
N THR A 126 -3.84 -23.27 -8.49
CA THR A 126 -5.23 -23.65 -8.17
C THR A 126 -5.36 -25.16 -8.32
N ASN A 127 -5.50 -25.86 -7.19
CA ASN A 127 -5.56 -27.32 -7.17
C ASN A 127 -6.95 -27.85 -7.59
N SER A 128 -8.01 -27.20 -7.11
CA SER A 128 -9.42 -27.53 -7.34
C SER A 128 -10.27 -26.26 -7.44
N GLU A 129 -11.59 -26.39 -7.64
CA GLU A 129 -12.52 -25.25 -7.59
C GLU A 129 -12.57 -24.56 -6.20
N PHE A 130 -11.99 -25.19 -5.16
CA PHE A 130 -12.11 -24.76 -3.76
C PHE A 130 -10.80 -24.26 -3.15
N GLY A 131 -9.65 -24.48 -3.81
CA GLY A 131 -8.35 -24.26 -3.18
C GLY A 131 -7.32 -23.61 -4.09
N ARG A 132 -6.70 -22.54 -3.60
CA ARG A 132 -5.59 -21.84 -4.24
C ARG A 132 -4.44 -21.59 -3.28
N VAL A 133 -3.23 -21.93 -3.69
CA VAL A 133 -1.99 -21.49 -3.05
C VAL A 133 -1.46 -20.29 -3.83
N ARG A 134 -1.10 -19.21 -3.13
CA ARG A 134 -0.46 -18.03 -3.68
C ARG A 134 0.88 -17.82 -2.99
N PHE A 135 1.93 -17.74 -3.77
CA PHE A 135 3.23 -17.25 -3.35
C PHE A 135 3.43 -15.84 -3.90
N GLN A 136 3.91 -14.91 -3.07
CA GLN A 136 4.21 -13.54 -3.47
C GLN A 136 5.52 -13.09 -2.84
N TYR A 137 6.36 -12.43 -3.64
CA TYR A 137 7.57 -11.76 -3.20
C TYR A 137 7.43 -10.27 -3.49
N ASN A 138 7.70 -9.43 -2.50
CA ASN A 138 7.72 -7.97 -2.64
C ASN A 138 9.12 -7.45 -2.33
N ARG A 139 9.57 -6.50 -3.14
CA ARG A 139 10.78 -5.72 -2.90
C ARG A 139 10.42 -4.25 -2.89
N GLU A 140 10.59 -3.63 -1.74
CA GLU A 140 10.30 -2.22 -1.53
C GLU A 140 11.61 -1.43 -1.50
N SER A 141 11.59 -0.23 -2.06
CA SER A 141 12.71 0.72 -2.05
C SER A 141 12.20 2.09 -1.62
N PHE A 142 12.84 2.65 -0.60
CA PHE A 142 12.55 3.98 -0.06
C PHE A 142 13.89 4.68 0.23
N GLY A 143 14.27 5.65 -0.61
CA GLY A 143 15.60 6.24 -0.59
C GLY A 143 16.71 5.19 -0.71
N GLU A 144 17.59 5.11 0.29
CA GLU A 144 18.67 4.12 0.33
C GLU A 144 18.27 2.79 1.00
N THR A 145 17.08 2.71 1.60
CA THR A 145 16.61 1.51 2.28
C THR A 145 15.90 0.59 1.30
N ARG A 146 16.10 -0.71 1.47
CA ARG A 146 15.44 -1.76 0.70
C ARG A 146 14.92 -2.83 1.64
N ASP A 147 13.67 -3.25 1.44
CA ASP A 147 13.04 -4.33 2.19
C ASP A 147 12.56 -5.46 1.28
N ASN A 148 12.58 -6.69 1.79
CA ASN A 148 12.21 -7.90 1.06
C ASN A 148 11.21 -8.71 1.85
N GLN A 149 10.03 -8.93 1.29
CA GLN A 149 8.95 -9.64 1.94
C GLN A 149 8.56 -10.88 1.13
N PHE A 150 8.41 -12.02 1.81
CA PHE A 150 7.87 -13.24 1.24
C PHE A 150 6.54 -13.58 1.90
N ILE A 151 5.54 -13.91 1.09
CA ILE A 151 4.18 -14.21 1.54
C ILE A 151 3.75 -15.52 0.90
N LEU A 152 3.28 -16.45 1.73
CA LEU A 152 2.60 -17.67 1.29
C LEU A 152 1.18 -17.66 1.85
N GLN A 153 0.20 -17.78 0.97
CA GLN A 153 -1.21 -17.77 1.30
C GLN A 153 -1.89 -19.03 0.78
N TYR A 154 -2.69 -19.67 1.61
CA TYR A 154 -3.65 -20.68 1.20
C TYR A 154 -5.06 -20.11 1.29
N VAL A 155 -5.73 -19.97 0.16
CA VAL A 155 -7.09 -19.46 0.05
C VAL A 155 -8.02 -20.64 -0.22
N MET A 156 -8.92 -20.90 0.72
CA MET A 156 -9.97 -21.90 0.60
C MET A 156 -11.33 -21.22 0.45
N SER A 157 -12.14 -21.71 -0.47
CA SER A 157 -13.55 -21.35 -0.59
C SER A 157 -14.39 -22.54 -0.14
N LEU A 158 -15.38 -22.30 0.74
CA LEU A 158 -16.29 -23.33 1.22
C LEU A 158 -17.69 -23.01 0.67
N GLY A 159 -18.25 -23.88 -0.17
CA GLY A 159 -19.57 -23.70 -0.76
C GLY A 159 -20.18 -25.02 -1.25
N ALA A 160 -21.51 -25.12 -1.25
CA ALA A 160 -22.21 -26.26 -1.83
C ALA A 160 -22.02 -26.26 -3.35
N HIS A 161 -21.48 -27.34 -3.90
CA HIS A 161 -21.48 -27.53 -5.35
C HIS A 161 -22.92 -27.74 -5.82
N ALA A 162 -23.33 -27.10 -6.91
CA ALA A 162 -24.56 -27.47 -7.57
C ALA A 162 -24.42 -28.92 -8.05
N ALA A 163 -25.08 -29.86 -7.36
CA ALA A 163 -25.39 -31.15 -7.95
C ALA A 163 -26.19 -30.83 -9.21
N HIS A 164 -25.59 -31.11 -10.39
CA HIS A 164 -26.30 -30.97 -11.65
C HIS A 164 -27.57 -31.83 -11.58
N SER A 165 -28.74 -31.21 -11.38
CA SER A 165 -30.01 -31.85 -11.64
C SER A 165 -30.25 -31.76 -13.15
N PHE A 166 -30.11 -32.89 -13.84
CA PHE A 166 -30.69 -33.09 -15.17
C PHE A 166 -32.18 -33.39 -15.03
#